data_AF-A0A8N4IBG1-F1
#
_entry.id   AF-A0A8N4IBG1-F1
#
_cell.length_a   1.000
_cell.length_b   1.000
_cell.length_c   1.000
_cell.angle_alpha   90.00
_cell.angle_beta   90.00
_cell.angle_gamma   90.00
#
_symmetry.space_group_name_H-M   'P 1'
#
loop_
_entity.id
_entity.type
_entity.pdbx_description
1 polymer ?
#
loop_
_entity_poly.entity_id
_entity_poly.type
_entity_poly.pdbx_seq_one_letter_code
_entity_poly.pdbx_strand_id
1 'polypeptide(L)'
;MAVSSVCCPPKFFSVTAAASDCRGDSGAHLRSEFPSGAASSRLLFPRSCTSGLSSALILRFPPNFVRQLSTKSRRNCSNIGVAQIVAASWSNNHSLPENPLSAAAAADAAATVAIPIDEDVVTLAGGNGTSVQSQIPAADSKAATAAASLSFDGSLAVHAGERAGRGITTDAITTPVVNTSAYWFKNSNELIDFKEGRHASFEYGRYGNPTTKALEEKMSALEKAESTLFVSSGMYASVGMLTALVPAGGHIVTTTDCYRKTRIFIQNELPKMGISATVIDPADMDSLKSALDQNNVSLFFTESPTNPFLRCVDIEFVSKLCHSKGTLVCIDATFASPVNQKALTLGADIVLHSATKFIAGHNDVLGGCLSGSEELISKIRQYHNVIGGVLNPNAAYMILRGMKTLHLRVQQQNHTALRMAQFLEEHPKETPHECSVQWKCNVVCS
;
A
#
# COMPACT_ATOMS: atom_id res chain seq x y z
N MET A 1 20.06 -20.23 19.17
CA MET A 1 20.37 -20.82 20.49
C MET A 1 19.07 -21.32 21.11
N ALA A 2 19.02 -22.59 21.47
CA ALA A 2 18.03 -23.12 22.41
C ALA A 2 18.74 -24.18 23.25
N VAL A 3 18.93 -23.93 24.56
CA VAL A 3 18.82 -24.93 25.64
C VAL A 3 18.61 -24.16 26.95
N SER A 4 17.49 -24.39 27.63
CA SER A 4 17.51 -24.73 29.06
C SER A 4 16.18 -25.37 29.44
N SER A 5 16.28 -26.63 29.86
CA SER A 5 15.22 -27.46 30.42
C SER A 5 15.37 -27.42 31.93
N VAL A 6 14.30 -27.15 32.66
CA VAL A 6 14.17 -27.53 34.07
C VAL A 6 12.79 -28.16 34.28
N CYS A 7 12.80 -29.43 34.66
CA CYS A 7 11.66 -30.23 35.11
C CYS A 7 11.49 -30.09 36.64
N CYS A 8 10.24 -29.90 37.11
CA CYS A 8 9.68 -30.47 38.36
C CYS A 8 8.17 -30.08 38.53
N PRO A 9 7.38 -30.76 39.41
CA PRO A 9 6.24 -31.62 39.06
C PRO A 9 4.83 -30.99 39.23
N PRO A 10 3.72 -31.68 38.85
CA PRO A 10 2.40 -31.06 38.79
C PRO A 10 1.66 -31.11 40.14
N LYS A 11 1.07 -29.98 40.54
CA LYS A 11 0.02 -29.92 41.57
C LYS A 11 -1.31 -29.66 40.89
N PHE A 12 -2.24 -30.61 41.08
CA PHE A 12 -3.65 -30.48 40.72
C PHE A 12 -4.32 -29.39 41.58
N PHE A 13 -5.02 -28.47 40.93
CA PHE A 13 -6.11 -27.71 41.52
C PHE A 13 -7.27 -27.62 40.51
N SER A 14 -8.38 -28.23 40.90
CA SER A 14 -9.70 -28.16 40.26
C SER A 14 -10.42 -26.91 40.73
N VAL A 15 -10.98 -26.09 39.83
CA VAL A 15 -12.21 -25.30 40.04
C VAL A 15 -12.86 -24.97 38.69
N THR A 16 -13.97 -25.67 38.43
CA THR A 16 -15.25 -25.33 37.75
C THR A 16 -15.32 -24.24 36.67
N ALA A 17 -15.73 -24.67 35.47
CA ALA A 17 -16.37 -23.85 34.44
C ALA A 17 -17.90 -23.81 34.68
N ALA A 18 -18.47 -22.60 34.69
CA ALA A 18 -19.91 -22.37 34.70
C ALA A 18 -20.46 -22.38 33.27
N ALA A 19 -21.35 -23.32 32.97
CA ALA A 19 -22.22 -23.31 31.80
C ALA A 19 -23.67 -23.35 32.30
N SER A 20 -24.41 -22.27 32.07
CA SER A 20 -25.80 -22.10 32.48
C SER A 20 -26.75 -22.46 31.34
N ASP A 21 -27.62 -23.42 31.66
CA ASP A 21 -29.04 -23.55 31.30
C ASP A 21 -29.48 -23.53 29.83
N CYS A 22 -29.85 -24.73 29.35
CA CYS A 22 -30.94 -24.92 28.40
C CYS A 22 -32.00 -25.80 29.08
N ARG A 23 -33.11 -25.20 29.51
CA ARG A 23 -34.33 -25.92 29.93
C ARG A 23 -35.22 -26.15 28.72
N GLY A 24 -35.54 -27.41 28.45
CA GLY A 24 -36.67 -27.82 27.62
C GLY A 24 -37.68 -28.57 28.49
N ASP A 25 -38.91 -28.09 28.51
CA ASP A 25 -40.15 -28.82 28.78
C ASP A 25 -40.97 -28.66 27.48
N SER A 26 -41.76 -29.61 26.98
CA SER A 26 -42.64 -30.55 27.67
C SER A 26 -42.84 -31.80 26.80
N GLY A 27 -43.13 -32.93 27.44
CA GLY A 27 -43.21 -34.24 26.80
C GLY A 27 -44.51 -34.55 26.07
N ALA A 28 -44.47 -35.67 25.36
CA ALA A 28 -45.58 -36.59 25.19
C ALA A 28 -45.01 -37.99 24.93
N HIS A 29 -45.28 -38.90 25.85
CA HIS A 29 -45.03 -40.33 25.70
C HIS A 29 -45.88 -40.92 24.56
N LEU A 30 -45.31 -41.85 23.79
CA LEU A 30 -45.78 -43.24 23.70
C LEU A 30 -44.81 -44.08 22.84
N ARG A 31 -44.39 -45.22 23.41
CA ARG A 31 -43.79 -46.39 22.75
C ARG A 31 -44.78 -46.92 21.68
N SER A 32 -44.43 -47.66 20.64
CA SER A 32 -43.58 -48.87 20.59
C SER A 32 -43.37 -49.32 19.12
N GLU A 33 -42.20 -49.92 18.89
CA GLU A 33 -41.94 -51.10 18.04
C GLU A 33 -41.95 -51.03 16.49
N PHE A 34 -40.76 -51.35 15.97
CA PHE A 34 -40.32 -51.76 14.62
C PHE A 34 -41.01 -53.06 14.11
N PRO A 35 -40.59 -53.67 12.98
CA PRO A 35 -40.39 -53.18 11.60
C PRO A 35 -41.01 -54.14 10.56
N SER A 36 -40.91 -53.80 9.28
CA SER A 36 -40.92 -54.67 8.06
C SER A 36 -41.78 -54.00 6.99
N GLY A 37 -41.52 -54.12 5.69
CA GLY A 37 -40.59 -54.95 4.97
C GLY A 37 -40.51 -54.41 3.54
N ALA A 38 -39.51 -54.91 2.83
CA ALA A 38 -39.08 -54.47 1.53
C ALA A 38 -40.06 -54.80 0.37
N ALA A 39 -39.75 -54.16 -0.76
CA ALA A 39 -40.05 -54.57 -2.13
C ALA A 39 -41.51 -54.33 -2.58
N SER A 40 -41.84 -54.03 -3.83
CA SER A 40 -41.07 -54.03 -5.06
C SER A 40 -41.88 -53.27 -6.10
N SER A 41 -41.21 -52.37 -6.83
CA SER A 41 -41.16 -52.37 -8.29
C SER A 41 -42.41 -52.03 -9.12
N ARG A 42 -42.12 -51.25 -10.18
CA ARG A 42 -42.66 -51.41 -11.56
C ARG A 42 -44.12 -50.94 -11.72
N LEU A 43 -44.49 -50.03 -12.62
CA LEU A 43 -44.12 -49.84 -14.03
C LEU A 43 -44.68 -48.51 -14.56
N LEU A 44 -43.94 -47.95 -15.54
CA LEU A 44 -44.40 -47.30 -16.78
C LEU A 44 -45.17 -45.96 -16.74
N PHE A 45 -44.45 -44.91 -17.22
CA PHE A 45 -44.77 -43.85 -18.19
C PHE A 45 -46.11 -43.95 -18.98
N PRO A 46 -46.62 -42.89 -19.68
CA PRO A 46 -46.08 -41.54 -19.93
C PRO A 46 -47.12 -40.39 -19.84
N ARG A 47 -46.68 -39.12 -19.82
CA ARG A 47 -47.08 -38.07 -20.81
C ARG A 47 -46.78 -36.66 -20.30
N SER A 48 -46.36 -35.87 -21.28
CA SER A 48 -46.06 -34.44 -21.27
C SER A 48 -47.15 -33.57 -20.63
N CYS A 49 -46.75 -32.69 -19.73
CA CYS A 49 -47.38 -31.40 -19.52
C CYS A 49 -46.28 -30.34 -19.34
N THR A 50 -46.24 -29.40 -20.27
CA THR A 50 -45.61 -28.11 -20.13
C THR A 50 -46.35 -27.31 -19.06
N SER A 51 -45.70 -27.02 -17.94
CA SER A 51 -46.09 -25.95 -17.04
C SER A 51 -44.85 -25.34 -16.39
N GLY A 52 -44.75 -24.02 -16.48
CA GLY A 52 -43.62 -23.25 -15.99
C GLY A 52 -43.43 -23.40 -14.48
N LEU A 53 -42.17 -23.54 -14.08
CA LEU A 53 -41.73 -23.36 -12.71
C LEU A 53 -40.83 -22.14 -12.65
N SER A 54 -41.47 -20.99 -12.47
CA SER A 54 -40.90 -19.90 -11.70
C SER A 54 -40.74 -20.39 -10.25
N SER A 55 -39.51 -20.62 -9.80
CA SER A 55 -39.20 -20.58 -8.37
C SER A 55 -37.71 -20.27 -8.20
N ALA A 56 -37.40 -18.97 -8.22
CA ALA A 56 -36.20 -18.47 -7.58
C ALA A 56 -36.35 -18.72 -6.07
N LEU A 57 -35.52 -19.60 -5.51
CA LEU A 57 -35.36 -19.68 -4.06
C LEU A 57 -34.61 -18.43 -3.61
N ILE A 58 -35.43 -17.54 -3.09
CA ILE A 58 -35.13 -16.23 -2.53
C ILE A 58 -34.25 -16.39 -1.28
N LEU A 59 -32.96 -16.05 -1.39
CA LEU A 59 -32.20 -15.47 -0.27
C LEU A 59 -32.57 -13.98 -0.19
N ARG A 60 -33.75 -13.65 0.35
CA ARG A 60 -34.08 -12.25 0.67
C ARG A 60 -33.36 -11.89 1.96
N PHE A 61 -32.20 -11.28 1.81
CA PHE A 61 -31.66 -10.43 2.87
C PHE A 61 -32.66 -9.29 3.18
N PRO A 62 -32.73 -8.81 4.43
CA PRO A 62 -33.60 -7.70 4.80
C PRO A 62 -33.39 -6.50 3.86
N PRO A 63 -34.44 -5.76 3.49
CA PRO A 63 -34.36 -4.66 2.51
C PRO A 63 -33.35 -3.56 2.88
N ASN A 64 -32.98 -3.46 4.16
CA ASN A 64 -31.98 -2.53 4.67
C ASN A 64 -30.53 -3.05 4.63
N PHE A 65 -30.32 -4.35 4.46
CA PHE A 65 -29.00 -4.98 4.47
C PHE A 65 -28.28 -4.87 3.10
N VAL A 66 -29.05 -4.92 2.00
CA VAL A 66 -28.52 -4.75 0.63
C VAL A 66 -28.18 -3.29 0.32
N ARG A 67 -28.79 -2.31 1.00
CA ARG A 67 -28.60 -0.90 0.67
C ARG A 67 -27.27 -0.32 1.21
N GLN A 68 -26.77 -0.79 2.36
CA GLN A 68 -25.57 -0.21 2.99
C GLN A 68 -24.25 -0.70 2.40
N LEU A 69 -24.13 -1.99 2.05
CA LEU A 69 -22.94 -2.49 1.34
C LEU A 69 -22.84 -1.95 -0.09
N SER A 70 -23.96 -1.47 -0.62
CA SER A 70 -24.07 -1.15 -2.04
C SER A 70 -23.89 0.32 -2.37
N THR A 71 -24.26 1.27 -1.49
CA THR A 71 -23.97 2.70 -1.75
C THR A 71 -22.51 3.06 -1.53
N LYS A 72 -21.86 2.52 -0.50
CA LYS A 72 -20.44 2.76 -0.24
C LYS A 72 -19.54 2.09 -1.28
N SER A 73 -19.87 0.85 -1.68
CA SER A 73 -19.13 0.14 -2.74
C SER A 73 -19.41 0.73 -4.13
N ARG A 74 -20.65 1.16 -4.45
CA ARG A 74 -20.95 1.82 -5.74
C ARG A 74 -20.32 3.21 -5.86
N ARG A 75 -20.35 4.04 -4.81
CA ARG A 75 -19.67 5.36 -4.81
C ARG A 75 -18.16 5.20 -4.97
N ASN A 76 -17.57 4.21 -4.32
CA ASN A 76 -16.15 3.91 -4.49
C ASN A 76 -15.88 3.46 -5.93
N CYS A 77 -16.56 2.45 -6.47
CA CYS A 77 -16.23 1.91 -7.81
C CYS A 77 -16.43 2.91 -8.97
N SER A 78 -17.43 3.78 -8.90
CA SER A 78 -17.66 4.80 -9.94
C SER A 78 -16.66 5.95 -9.86
N ASN A 79 -16.31 6.44 -8.66
CA ASN A 79 -15.32 7.52 -8.51
C ASN A 79 -13.89 7.02 -8.81
N ILE A 80 -13.64 5.73 -8.57
CA ILE A 80 -12.33 5.08 -8.71
C ILE A 80 -11.79 5.13 -10.14
N GLY A 81 -12.58 4.76 -11.15
CA GLY A 81 -12.11 4.82 -12.55
C GLY A 81 -12.02 6.25 -13.09
N VAL A 82 -12.86 7.16 -12.58
CA VAL A 82 -12.83 8.58 -12.95
C VAL A 82 -11.52 9.21 -12.50
N ALA A 83 -11.12 8.93 -11.25
CA ALA A 83 -9.89 9.44 -10.68
C ALA A 83 -8.67 9.05 -11.52
N GLN A 84 -8.64 7.82 -12.01
CA GLN A 84 -7.55 7.33 -12.84
C GLN A 84 -7.39 8.14 -14.13
N ILE A 85 -8.50 8.56 -14.75
CA ILE A 85 -8.47 9.42 -15.94
C ILE A 85 -7.98 10.82 -15.59
N VAL A 86 -8.48 11.38 -14.49
CA VAL A 86 -8.04 12.70 -14.03
C VAL A 86 -6.53 12.71 -13.82
N ALA A 87 -5.98 11.70 -13.15
CA ALA A 87 -4.54 11.54 -12.94
C ALA A 87 -3.75 11.42 -14.26
N ALA A 88 -4.25 10.62 -15.21
CA ALA A 88 -3.63 10.44 -16.52
C ALA A 88 -3.64 11.73 -17.36
N SER A 89 -4.77 12.45 -17.38
CA SER A 89 -4.93 13.72 -18.09
C SER A 89 -3.97 14.79 -17.56
N TRP A 90 -3.90 14.94 -16.24
CA TRP A 90 -2.97 15.89 -15.61
C TRP A 90 -1.51 15.58 -15.93
N SER A 91 -1.10 14.32 -15.93
CA SER A 91 0.29 13.93 -16.20
C SER A 91 0.74 14.19 -17.64
N ASN A 92 -0.18 14.16 -18.61
CA ASN A 92 0.15 14.33 -20.03
C ASN A 92 0.25 15.79 -20.49
N ASN A 93 -0.27 16.74 -19.71
CA ASN A 93 -0.32 18.16 -20.09
C ASN A 93 0.99 18.93 -19.86
N HIS A 94 1.99 18.31 -19.24
CA HIS A 94 3.29 18.92 -19.01
C HIS A 94 4.30 18.37 -20.03
N SER A 95 4.61 19.17 -21.05
CA SER A 95 5.69 18.89 -21.99
C SER A 95 7.04 18.95 -21.27
N LEU A 96 7.84 17.89 -21.41
CA LEU A 96 9.19 17.78 -20.84
C LEU A 96 10.08 18.92 -21.38
N PRO A 97 10.79 19.68 -20.53
CA PRO A 97 11.90 20.49 -20.98
C PRO A 97 13.03 19.59 -21.49
N GLU A 98 13.62 19.93 -22.63
CA GLU A 98 14.88 19.35 -23.08
C GLU A 98 15.99 19.69 -22.06
N ASN A 99 16.70 18.65 -21.58
CA ASN A 99 17.79 18.62 -20.59
C ASN A 99 17.41 18.53 -19.09
N PRO A 100 17.57 17.34 -18.46
CA PRO A 100 17.56 17.21 -17.01
C PRO A 100 18.93 17.59 -16.42
N LEU A 101 19.02 18.75 -15.79
CA LEU A 101 20.12 19.04 -14.86
C LEU A 101 19.86 18.27 -13.55
N SER A 102 20.82 17.45 -13.14
CA SER A 102 20.71 16.54 -12.00
C SER A 102 20.48 17.26 -10.68
N ALA A 103 19.47 16.82 -9.92
CA ALA A 103 19.10 17.29 -8.58
C ALA A 103 20.17 17.12 -7.48
N ALA A 104 21.36 16.60 -7.81
CA ALA A 104 22.45 16.36 -6.85
C ALA A 104 23.18 17.64 -6.38
N ALA A 105 23.07 18.76 -7.10
CA ALA A 105 23.88 19.95 -6.82
C ALA A 105 23.35 20.87 -5.70
N ALA A 106 22.10 20.70 -5.25
CA ALA A 106 21.48 21.61 -4.28
C ALA A 106 21.71 21.23 -2.80
N ALA A 107 22.23 20.03 -2.52
CA ALA A 107 22.35 19.50 -1.15
C ALA A 107 23.62 19.96 -0.40
N ASP A 108 24.63 20.49 -1.11
CA ASP A 108 25.96 20.72 -0.52
C ASP A 108 26.12 22.10 0.17
N ALA A 109 25.09 22.97 0.11
CA ALA A 109 25.21 24.38 0.50
C ALA A 109 24.76 24.71 1.94
N ALA A 110 24.33 23.74 2.76
CA ALA A 110 23.58 24.03 4.00
C ALA A 110 24.17 23.48 5.30
N ALA A 111 25.49 23.31 5.42
CA ALA A 111 26.10 22.78 6.65
C ALA A 111 27.34 23.55 7.12
N THR A 112 27.16 24.67 7.84
CA THR A 112 28.17 25.16 8.81
C THR A 112 27.54 26.10 9.84
N VAL A 113 27.26 25.64 11.06
CA VAL A 113 27.47 26.40 12.31
C VAL A 113 27.65 25.40 13.46
N ALA A 114 28.76 25.50 14.19
CA ALA A 114 29.06 24.69 15.39
C ALA A 114 28.83 25.51 16.67
N ILE A 115 28.34 24.86 17.73
CA ILE A 115 28.27 25.37 19.11
C ILE A 115 28.75 24.25 20.07
N PRO A 116 29.57 24.54 21.09
CA PRO A 116 30.27 23.52 21.88
C PRO A 116 29.44 23.00 23.07
N ILE A 117 29.73 21.78 23.51
CA ILE A 117 29.20 21.18 24.74
C ILE A 117 30.35 20.60 25.56
N ASP A 118 30.33 20.88 26.86
CA ASP A 118 31.30 20.47 27.89
C ASP A 118 31.34 18.95 28.09
N GLU A 119 32.54 18.47 28.44
CA GLU A 119 32.88 17.08 28.73
C GLU A 119 32.28 16.58 30.04
N ASP A 120 31.75 15.35 30.05
CA ASP A 120 32.19 14.35 31.03
C ASP A 120 31.70 12.91 30.71
N VAL A 121 32.65 11.98 30.83
CA VAL A 121 32.50 10.52 31.11
C VAL A 121 32.41 9.52 29.93
N VAL A 122 33.61 9.01 29.63
CA VAL A 122 34.04 7.64 29.24
C VAL A 122 33.93 7.24 27.76
N THR A 123 35.08 7.42 27.11
CA THR A 123 35.52 6.89 25.82
C THR A 123 35.57 5.35 25.77
N LEU A 124 34.89 4.77 24.79
CA LEU A 124 35.38 3.58 24.07
C LEU A 124 35.63 4.03 22.62
N ALA A 125 36.91 4.02 22.23
CA ALA A 125 37.39 4.20 20.86
C ALA A 125 36.59 3.30 19.90
N GLY A 126 36.18 3.69 18.69
CA GLY A 126 36.72 4.66 17.76
C GLY A 126 36.66 3.99 16.40
N GLY A 127 35.63 4.29 15.61
CA GLY A 127 35.43 3.77 14.26
C GLY A 127 34.45 4.65 13.52
N ASN A 128 34.98 5.47 12.61
CA ASN A 128 34.24 6.47 11.82
C ASN A 128 32.99 5.88 11.16
N GLY A 129 31.86 6.56 11.33
CA GLY A 129 30.60 6.27 10.67
C GLY A 129 30.70 6.56 9.17
N THR A 130 31.04 5.54 8.39
CA THR A 130 30.67 5.44 6.98
C THR A 130 29.35 4.70 6.89
N SER A 131 28.36 5.29 6.23
CA SER A 131 27.13 4.63 5.80
C SER A 131 27.50 3.43 4.90
N VAL A 132 27.47 2.22 5.47
CA VAL A 132 27.83 1.00 4.74
C VAL A 132 26.66 0.56 3.88
N GLN A 133 26.79 0.82 2.58
CA GLN A 133 25.98 0.20 1.52
C GLN A 133 25.95 -1.31 1.71
N SER A 134 24.76 -1.89 1.79
CA SER A 134 24.56 -3.32 1.62
C SER A 134 24.84 -3.69 0.17
N GLN A 135 26.08 -4.07 -0.13
CA GLN A 135 26.42 -4.65 -1.43
C GLN A 135 25.76 -6.03 -1.55
N ILE A 136 24.55 -6.04 -2.08
CA ILE A 136 24.00 -7.20 -2.79
C ILE A 136 24.98 -7.49 -3.93
N PRO A 137 25.40 -8.75 -4.16
CA PRO A 137 26.34 -9.06 -5.22
C PRO A 137 25.82 -8.48 -6.54
N ALA A 138 26.70 -7.75 -7.23
CA ALA A 138 26.39 -7.07 -8.48
C ALA A 138 25.66 -8.05 -9.41
N ALA A 139 24.47 -7.65 -9.85
CA ALA A 139 23.72 -8.37 -10.85
C ALA A 139 24.65 -8.66 -12.04
N ASP A 140 24.66 -9.92 -12.49
CA ASP A 140 25.32 -10.36 -13.71
C ASP A 140 25.12 -9.28 -14.79
N SER A 141 26.18 -8.86 -15.47
CA SER A 141 26.12 -7.76 -16.46
C SER A 141 25.05 -7.97 -17.54
N LYS A 142 24.63 -9.22 -17.76
CA LYS A 142 23.48 -9.62 -18.61
C LYS A 142 22.11 -9.21 -18.05
N ALA A 143 21.90 -9.29 -16.74
CA ALA A 143 20.65 -8.92 -16.05
C ALA A 143 20.38 -7.40 -16.15
N ALA A 144 21.42 -6.58 -16.04
CA ALA A 144 21.34 -5.13 -16.22
C ALA A 144 20.95 -4.76 -17.67
N THR A 145 21.51 -5.44 -18.69
CA THR A 145 21.09 -5.25 -20.10
C THR A 145 19.67 -5.71 -20.39
N ALA A 146 19.17 -6.76 -19.71
CA ALA A 146 17.79 -7.23 -19.91
C ALA A 146 16.75 -6.25 -19.33
N ALA A 147 17.03 -5.66 -18.16
CA ALA A 147 16.19 -4.60 -17.57
C ALA A 147 16.20 -3.32 -18.41
N ALA A 148 17.34 -2.95 -19.00
CA ALA A 148 17.47 -1.79 -19.89
C ALA A 148 16.65 -1.91 -21.19
N SER A 149 16.22 -3.12 -21.57
CA SER A 149 15.38 -3.35 -22.76
C SER A 149 13.87 -3.16 -22.54
N LEU A 150 13.42 -3.02 -21.28
CA LEU A 150 12.01 -2.89 -20.94
C LEU A 150 11.67 -1.43 -20.61
N SER A 151 11.22 -0.66 -21.60
CA SER A 151 10.84 0.75 -21.42
C SER A 151 9.36 0.97 -21.14
N PHE A 152 8.51 -0.03 -21.41
CA PHE A 152 7.06 0.08 -21.25
C PHE A 152 6.59 -0.43 -19.87
N ASP A 153 5.76 0.36 -19.18
CA ASP A 153 5.20 0.04 -17.87
C ASP A 153 4.48 -1.31 -17.81
N GLY A 154 3.77 -1.69 -18.88
CA GLY A 154 3.13 -3.00 -18.93
C GLY A 154 4.13 -4.15 -18.87
N SER A 155 5.27 -4.00 -19.55
CA SER A 155 6.36 -4.99 -19.50
C SER A 155 7.07 -4.99 -18.14
N LEU A 156 7.28 -3.81 -17.53
CA LEU A 156 7.84 -3.70 -16.18
C LEU A 156 6.92 -4.36 -15.14
N ALA A 157 5.62 -4.10 -15.19
CA ALA A 157 4.63 -4.71 -14.30
C ALA A 157 4.65 -6.25 -14.40
N VAL A 158 4.93 -6.80 -15.58
CA VAL A 158 5.10 -8.25 -15.77
C VAL A 158 6.45 -8.74 -15.28
N HIS A 159 7.57 -8.07 -15.60
CA HIS A 159 8.91 -8.67 -15.55
C HIS A 159 9.88 -8.09 -14.53
N ALA A 160 9.71 -6.84 -14.10
CA ALA A 160 10.61 -6.19 -13.15
C ALA A 160 10.65 -6.96 -11.82
N GLY A 161 11.82 -7.06 -11.20
CA GLY A 161 12.07 -7.85 -9.98
C GLY A 161 12.00 -9.38 -10.17
N GLU A 162 11.86 -9.89 -11.41
CA GLU A 162 11.70 -11.32 -11.65
C GLU A 162 12.52 -11.87 -12.82
N ARG A 163 12.44 -11.26 -14.01
CA ARG A 163 12.94 -11.86 -15.26
C ARG A 163 14.47 -11.94 -15.34
N ALA A 164 15.15 -11.00 -14.70
CA ALA A 164 16.60 -10.84 -14.73
C ALA A 164 17.31 -11.58 -13.58
N GLY A 165 16.56 -12.25 -12.70
CA GLY A 165 17.06 -12.85 -11.46
C GLY A 165 16.26 -12.36 -10.25
N ARG A 166 16.23 -13.16 -9.19
CA ARG A 166 15.41 -12.93 -7.97
C ARG A 166 16.17 -13.11 -6.66
N GLY A 167 17.50 -13.22 -6.72
CA GLY A 167 18.35 -13.60 -5.58
C GLY A 167 18.17 -15.04 -5.08
N ILE A 168 17.04 -15.71 -5.34
CA ILE A 168 16.80 -17.13 -5.11
C ILE A 168 17.07 -17.93 -6.39
N THR A 169 17.90 -18.98 -6.28
CA THR A 169 18.19 -19.88 -7.39
C THR A 169 16.98 -20.76 -7.67
N THR A 170 16.36 -20.57 -8.83
CA THR A 170 15.21 -21.36 -9.29
C THR A 170 15.09 -21.25 -10.81
N ASP A 171 14.67 -22.34 -11.46
CA ASP A 171 14.29 -22.41 -12.87
C ASP A 171 12.78 -22.15 -13.10
N ALA A 172 12.02 -21.91 -12.02
CA ALA A 172 10.59 -21.61 -12.10
C ALA A 172 10.34 -20.25 -12.78
N ILE A 173 9.23 -20.18 -13.53
CA ILE A 173 8.80 -18.94 -14.19
C ILE A 173 8.35 -17.91 -13.13
N THR A 174 7.51 -18.33 -12.18
CA THR A 174 6.95 -17.48 -11.14
C THR A 174 7.85 -17.39 -9.92
N THR A 175 7.74 -16.30 -9.17
CA THR A 175 8.41 -16.15 -7.87
C THR A 175 7.91 -17.19 -6.85
N PRO A 176 8.79 -18.02 -6.25
CA PRO A 176 8.40 -18.95 -5.19
C PRO A 176 7.92 -18.22 -3.93
N VAL A 177 6.95 -18.80 -3.22
CA VAL A 177 6.49 -18.26 -1.94
C VAL A 177 7.32 -18.85 -0.80
N VAL A 178 8.18 -18.02 -0.20
CA VAL A 178 9.05 -18.45 0.90
C VAL A 178 8.38 -18.19 2.25
N ASN A 179 7.67 -19.20 2.75
CA ASN A 179 7.04 -19.17 4.07
C ASN A 179 8.03 -19.59 5.17
N THR A 180 8.83 -18.64 5.66
CA THR A 180 9.72 -18.82 6.81
C THR A 180 9.70 -17.61 7.73
N SER A 181 10.02 -17.82 9.01
CA SER A 181 10.19 -16.75 9.99
C SER A 181 11.65 -16.38 10.23
N ALA A 182 12.61 -17.26 9.95
CA ALA A 182 14.03 -17.05 10.20
C ALA A 182 14.89 -17.64 9.08
N TYR A 183 16.09 -17.09 8.92
CA TYR A 183 17.09 -17.55 7.96
C TYR A 183 18.29 -18.09 8.72
N TRP A 184 18.81 -19.24 8.29
CA TRP A 184 19.94 -19.88 8.93
C TRP A 184 21.26 -19.41 8.31
N PHE A 185 22.33 -19.52 9.08
CA PHE A 185 23.71 -19.32 8.65
C PHE A 185 24.41 -20.68 8.70
N LYS A 186 25.31 -20.96 7.76
CA LYS A 186 26.02 -22.24 7.66
C LYS A 186 26.92 -22.50 8.85
N ASN A 187 27.52 -21.45 9.38
CA ASN A 187 28.39 -21.48 10.54
C ASN A 187 28.43 -20.10 11.20
N SER A 188 29.05 -20.01 12.38
CA SER A 188 29.17 -18.76 13.13
C SER A 188 29.97 -17.68 12.40
N ASN A 189 30.92 -18.06 11.53
CA ASN A 189 31.71 -17.08 10.77
C ASN A 189 30.83 -16.33 9.76
N GLU A 190 29.91 -17.02 9.07
CA GLU A 190 28.96 -16.37 8.15
C GLU A 190 28.00 -15.42 8.89
N LEU A 191 27.63 -15.74 10.14
CA LEU A 191 26.86 -14.84 11.00
C LEU A 191 27.69 -13.59 11.40
N ILE A 192 28.97 -13.77 11.74
CA ILE A 192 29.88 -12.66 12.04
C ILE A 192 30.04 -11.77 10.81
N ASP A 193 30.28 -12.37 9.64
CA ASP A 193 30.36 -11.65 8.36
C ASP A 193 29.07 -10.87 8.07
N PHE A 194 27.90 -11.44 8.35
CA PHE A 194 26.64 -10.73 8.21
C PHE A 194 26.53 -9.53 9.16
N LYS A 195 26.87 -9.71 10.45
CA LYS A 195 26.81 -8.61 11.43
C LYS A 195 27.82 -7.50 11.15
N GLU A 196 28.92 -7.83 10.49
CA GLU A 196 29.95 -6.88 10.07
C GLU A 196 29.76 -6.38 8.62
N GLY A 197 28.62 -6.70 7.99
CA GLY A 197 28.25 -6.17 6.67
C GLY A 197 28.96 -6.82 5.46
N ARG A 198 29.67 -7.92 5.66
CA ARG A 198 30.36 -8.69 4.61
C ARG A 198 29.53 -9.82 3.99
N HIS A 199 28.37 -10.13 4.57
CA HIS A 199 27.44 -11.14 4.06
C HIS A 199 26.01 -10.58 4.05
N ALA A 200 25.23 -10.87 3.00
CA ALA A 200 23.85 -10.43 2.89
C ALA A 200 22.87 -11.54 3.33
N SER A 201 22.03 -11.24 4.32
CA SER A 201 20.96 -12.11 4.77
C SER A 201 19.79 -11.27 5.24
N PHE A 202 18.58 -11.82 5.17
CA PHE A 202 17.43 -11.18 5.81
C PHE A 202 17.43 -11.38 7.33
N GLU A 203 18.20 -12.35 7.85
CA GLU A 203 18.26 -12.79 9.26
C GLU A 203 16.93 -13.31 9.80
N TYR A 204 15.89 -12.49 9.75
CA TYR A 204 14.58 -12.72 10.31
C TYR A 204 13.48 -12.17 9.39
N GLY A 205 12.35 -12.87 9.31
CA GLY A 205 11.26 -12.58 8.36
C GLY A 205 10.60 -11.20 8.55
N ARG A 206 10.82 -10.55 9.70
CA ARG A 206 10.39 -9.16 9.92
C ARG A 206 11.20 -8.15 9.11
N TYR A 207 12.48 -8.43 8.87
CA TYR A 207 13.42 -7.51 8.22
C TYR A 207 13.45 -7.68 6.71
N GLY A 208 12.99 -8.83 6.23
CA GLY A 208 12.76 -9.05 4.81
C GLY A 208 12.39 -10.48 4.44
N ASN A 209 11.98 -10.63 3.18
CA ASN A 209 11.63 -11.92 2.59
C ASN A 209 11.92 -11.90 1.08
N PRO A 210 12.48 -12.96 0.48
CA PRO A 210 12.80 -12.97 -0.95
C PRO A 210 11.56 -12.79 -1.85
N THR A 211 10.39 -13.30 -1.43
CA THR A 211 9.11 -13.09 -2.13
C THR A 211 8.73 -11.62 -2.14
N THR A 212 8.85 -10.96 -0.99
CA THR A 212 8.53 -9.53 -0.82
C THR A 212 9.57 -8.64 -1.50
N LYS A 213 10.84 -9.04 -1.53
CA LYS A 213 11.91 -8.30 -2.20
C LYS A 213 11.66 -8.19 -3.72
N ALA A 214 11.25 -9.28 -4.37
CA ALA A 214 10.84 -9.25 -5.78
C ALA A 214 9.67 -8.28 -6.04
N LEU A 215 8.74 -8.17 -5.07
CA LEU A 215 7.62 -7.21 -5.14
C LEU A 215 8.09 -5.76 -4.95
N GLU A 216 8.98 -5.50 -3.99
CA GLU A 216 9.58 -4.19 -3.78
C GLU A 216 10.32 -3.72 -5.04
N GLU A 217 11.20 -4.56 -5.61
CA GLU A 217 11.96 -4.24 -6.82
C GLU A 217 11.06 -3.96 -8.03
N LYS A 218 9.98 -4.74 -8.19
CA LYS A 218 8.98 -4.50 -9.24
C LYS A 218 8.34 -3.12 -9.10
N MET A 219 7.97 -2.74 -7.88
CA MET A 219 7.33 -1.45 -7.63
C MET A 219 8.32 -0.30 -7.77
N SER A 220 9.57 -0.44 -7.33
CA SER A 220 10.60 0.58 -7.52
C SER A 220 10.82 0.86 -9.01
N ALA A 221 10.87 -0.18 -9.84
CA ALA A 221 10.98 -0.03 -11.28
C ALA A 221 9.76 0.70 -11.90
N LEU A 222 8.53 0.40 -11.43
CA LEU A 222 7.32 1.06 -11.92
C LEU A 222 7.24 2.52 -11.48
N GLU A 223 7.55 2.84 -10.23
CA GLU A 223 7.50 4.23 -9.74
C GLU A 223 8.71 5.07 -10.16
N LYS A 224 9.72 4.45 -10.79
CA LYS A 224 11.04 5.06 -11.03
C LYS A 224 11.69 5.51 -9.71
N ALA A 225 11.52 4.71 -8.66
CA ALA A 225 12.10 4.94 -7.35
C ALA A 225 13.43 4.20 -7.21
N GLU A 226 14.30 4.69 -6.32
CA GLU A 226 15.52 3.97 -5.92
C GLU A 226 15.18 2.78 -5.04
N SER A 227 14.15 2.93 -4.19
CA SER A 227 13.76 1.92 -3.20
C SER A 227 12.27 1.91 -2.95
N THR A 228 11.75 0.76 -2.56
CA THR A 228 10.35 0.58 -2.14
C THR A 228 10.29 -0.31 -0.91
N LEU A 229 9.42 0.06 0.04
CA LEU A 229 9.06 -0.75 1.19
C LEU A 229 7.60 -1.22 1.08
N PHE A 230 7.36 -2.53 1.19
CA PHE A 230 6.02 -3.09 1.30
C PHE A 230 5.65 -3.42 2.75
N VAL A 231 4.41 -3.10 3.12
CA VAL A 231 3.90 -3.23 4.48
C VAL A 231 2.47 -3.80 4.51
N SER A 232 1.99 -4.12 5.71
CA SER A 232 0.73 -4.85 5.95
C SER A 232 -0.54 -4.17 5.38
N SER A 233 -0.57 -2.84 5.25
CA SER A 233 -1.70 -2.11 4.68
C SER A 233 -1.32 -0.68 4.27
N GLY A 234 -2.15 -0.03 3.43
CA GLY A 234 -1.98 1.39 3.11
C GLY A 234 -1.99 2.29 4.35
N MET A 235 -2.82 2.00 5.35
CA MET A 235 -2.82 2.76 6.61
C MET A 235 -1.51 2.62 7.38
N TYR A 236 -0.93 1.42 7.41
CA TYR A 236 0.38 1.22 8.04
C TYR A 236 1.48 1.98 7.28
N ALA A 237 1.41 2.03 5.94
CA ALA A 237 2.34 2.85 5.15
C ALA A 237 2.24 4.33 5.55
N SER A 238 1.04 4.89 5.68
CA SER A 238 0.85 6.30 6.05
C SER A 238 1.33 6.58 7.48
N VAL A 239 0.91 5.75 8.43
CA VAL A 239 1.27 5.89 9.85
C VAL A 239 2.78 5.72 10.05
N GLY A 240 3.35 4.65 9.50
CA GLY A 240 4.77 4.35 9.64
C GLY A 240 5.66 5.44 9.03
N MET A 241 5.28 5.98 7.87
CA MET A 241 5.99 7.11 7.27
C MET A 241 5.89 8.37 8.12
N LEU A 242 4.67 8.78 8.52
CA LEU A 242 4.48 10.00 9.31
C LEU A 242 5.24 9.93 10.64
N THR A 243 5.19 8.79 11.33
CA THR A 243 5.91 8.61 12.61
C THR A 243 7.41 8.50 12.44
N ALA A 244 7.90 7.95 11.32
CA ALA A 244 9.34 7.82 11.08
C ALA A 244 10.00 9.13 10.63
N LEU A 245 9.27 9.98 9.88
CA LEU A 245 9.85 11.15 9.22
C LEU A 245 9.53 12.48 9.92
N VAL A 246 8.42 12.57 10.64
CA VAL A 246 8.05 13.81 11.32
C VAL A 246 8.61 13.76 12.74
N PRO A 247 9.54 14.66 13.11
CA PRO A 247 10.12 14.65 14.44
C PRO A 247 9.07 14.98 15.49
N ALA A 248 9.30 14.55 16.74
CA ALA A 248 8.49 15.01 17.87
C ALA A 248 8.51 16.55 17.95
N GLY A 249 7.35 17.16 18.18
CA GLY A 249 7.22 18.63 18.09
C GLY A 249 7.16 19.20 16.67
N GLY A 250 7.26 18.37 15.63
CA GLY A 250 7.24 18.80 14.23
C GLY A 250 5.87 19.30 13.77
N HIS A 251 5.83 19.78 12.53
CA HIS A 251 4.62 20.29 11.91
C HIS A 251 4.39 19.64 10.54
N ILE A 252 3.15 19.25 10.26
CA ILE A 252 2.76 18.75 8.94
C ILE A 252 1.72 19.67 8.29
N VAL A 253 1.69 19.70 6.97
CA VAL A 253 0.58 20.31 6.23
C VAL A 253 -0.14 19.20 5.45
N THR A 254 -1.46 19.18 5.53
CA THR A 254 -2.29 18.24 4.77
C THR A 254 -3.56 18.91 4.26
N THR A 255 -4.35 18.19 3.47
CA THR A 255 -5.54 18.74 2.84
C THR A 255 -6.83 18.40 3.58
N THR A 256 -7.88 19.18 3.32
CA THR A 256 -9.26 18.94 3.81
C THR A 256 -9.83 17.61 3.33
N ASP A 257 -9.42 17.14 2.15
CA ASP A 257 -9.87 15.88 1.54
C ASP A 257 -9.05 14.65 1.96
N CYS A 258 -8.11 14.80 2.91
CA CYS A 258 -7.28 13.70 3.40
C CYS A 258 -8.11 12.51 3.90
N TYR A 259 -7.68 11.30 3.55
CA TYR A 259 -8.38 10.06 3.81
C TYR A 259 -8.72 9.97 5.28
N ARG A 260 -10.01 9.77 5.57
CA ARG A 260 -10.58 9.96 6.91
C ARG A 260 -9.79 9.27 8.03
N LYS A 261 -9.26 8.06 7.79
CA LYS A 261 -8.48 7.34 8.82
C LYS A 261 -7.08 7.93 9.01
N THR A 262 -6.44 8.40 7.94
CA THR A 262 -5.19 9.16 8.02
C THR A 262 -5.41 10.47 8.75
N ARG A 263 -6.52 11.17 8.45
CA ARG A 263 -6.89 12.40 9.16
C ARG A 263 -7.12 12.19 10.66
N ILE A 264 -7.79 11.10 11.05
CA ILE A 264 -7.97 10.74 12.47
C ILE A 264 -6.62 10.50 13.15
N PHE A 265 -5.70 9.79 12.50
CA PHE A 265 -4.36 9.58 13.05
C PHE A 265 -3.61 10.91 13.23
N ILE A 266 -3.65 11.79 12.22
CA ILE A 266 -3.06 13.12 12.27
C ILE A 266 -3.63 13.98 13.39
N GLN A 267 -4.94 13.92 13.65
CA GLN A 267 -5.60 14.79 14.63
C GLN A 267 -5.59 14.24 16.05
N ASN A 268 -5.52 12.92 16.22
CA ASN A 268 -5.71 12.30 17.54
C ASN A 268 -4.44 11.64 18.08
N GLU A 269 -3.57 11.12 17.20
CA GLU A 269 -2.39 10.36 17.62
C GLU A 269 -1.11 11.20 17.52
N LEU A 270 -0.89 11.91 16.40
CA LEU A 270 0.30 12.76 16.24
C LEU A 270 0.44 13.86 17.33
N PRO A 271 -0.63 14.51 17.83
CA PRO A 271 -0.49 15.51 18.89
C PRO A 271 0.01 14.94 20.21
N LYS A 272 -0.15 13.63 20.46
CA LYS A 272 0.43 12.97 21.64
C LYS A 272 1.96 12.94 21.58
N MET A 273 2.54 13.11 20.39
CA MET A 273 3.98 13.24 20.15
C MET A 273 4.42 14.71 20.00
N GLY A 274 3.52 15.67 20.32
CA GLY A 274 3.75 17.10 20.10
C GLY A 274 3.69 17.52 18.64
N ILE A 275 3.35 16.62 17.71
CA ILE A 275 3.28 16.94 16.29
C ILE A 275 1.97 17.68 15.98
N SER A 276 2.09 18.84 15.38
CA SER A 276 0.96 19.70 14.99
C SER A 276 0.70 19.62 13.47
N ALA A 277 -0.49 20.05 13.05
CA ALA A 277 -0.88 19.99 11.65
C ALA A 277 -1.66 21.23 11.21
N THR A 278 -1.33 21.79 10.04
CA THR A 278 -2.16 22.75 9.31
C THR A 278 -2.93 22.01 8.22
N VAL A 279 -4.20 22.37 8.07
CA VAL A 279 -5.10 21.76 7.08
C VAL A 279 -5.54 22.83 6.10
N ILE A 280 -5.24 22.61 4.83
CA ILE A 280 -5.55 23.53 3.75
C ILE A 280 -6.56 22.93 2.77
N ASP A 281 -7.19 23.76 1.95
CA ASP A 281 -7.92 23.26 0.80
C ASP A 281 -6.94 22.83 -0.32
N PRO A 282 -7.10 21.66 -0.96
CA PRO A 282 -6.28 21.19 -2.08
C PRO A 282 -6.08 22.18 -3.23
N ALA A 283 -7.01 23.10 -3.48
CA ALA A 283 -6.89 24.10 -4.55
C ALA A 283 -6.27 25.42 -4.05
N ASP A 284 -6.11 25.61 -2.75
CA ASP A 284 -5.64 26.85 -2.14
C ASP A 284 -4.12 26.80 -1.87
N MET A 285 -3.37 27.15 -2.91
CA MET A 285 -1.90 27.21 -2.85
C MET A 285 -1.38 28.39 -2.01
N ASP A 286 -2.17 29.45 -1.83
CA ASP A 286 -1.80 30.59 -0.98
C ASP A 286 -1.80 30.16 0.49
N SER A 287 -2.78 29.35 0.90
CA SER A 287 -2.78 28.73 2.23
C SER A 287 -1.60 27.79 2.44
N LEU A 288 -1.18 27.02 1.42
CA LEU A 288 0.04 26.20 1.51
C LEU A 288 1.27 27.08 1.74
N LYS A 289 1.44 28.14 0.94
CA LYS A 289 2.56 29.07 1.06
C LYS A 289 2.58 29.74 2.43
N SER A 290 1.44 30.22 2.90
CA SER A 290 1.28 30.83 4.22
C SER A 290 1.67 29.86 5.34
N ALA A 291 1.22 28.60 5.27
CA ALA A 291 1.56 27.58 6.26
C ALA A 291 3.07 27.28 6.28
N LEU A 292 3.70 27.21 5.11
CA LEU A 292 5.14 27.01 4.94
C LEU A 292 5.97 28.22 5.40
N ASP A 293 5.44 29.44 5.30
CA ASP A 293 6.11 30.66 5.77
C ASP A 293 6.00 30.83 7.29
N GLN A 294 4.89 30.38 7.88
CA GLN A 294 4.60 30.55 9.32
C GLN A 294 5.16 29.43 10.20
N ASN A 295 5.40 28.25 9.63
CA ASN A 295 5.79 27.06 10.39
C ASN A 295 7.02 26.40 9.76
N ASN A 296 7.83 25.76 10.60
CA ASN A 296 8.87 24.84 10.10
C ASN A 296 8.23 23.49 9.74
N VAL A 297 7.69 23.40 8.53
CA VAL A 297 6.94 22.23 8.07
C VAL A 297 7.88 21.10 7.69
N SER A 298 7.77 19.96 8.38
CA SER A 298 8.60 18.79 8.12
C SER A 298 8.12 18.03 6.88
N LEU A 299 6.80 17.92 6.70
CA LEU A 299 6.21 17.13 5.62
C LEU A 299 4.85 17.70 5.17
N PHE A 300 4.68 17.82 3.85
CA PHE A 300 3.39 18.02 3.19
C PHE A 300 2.85 16.67 2.71
N PHE A 301 1.65 16.30 3.16
CA PHE A 301 0.99 15.05 2.83
C PHE A 301 -0.36 15.31 2.15
N THR A 302 -0.54 14.79 0.93
CA THR A 302 -1.84 14.84 0.25
C THR A 302 -2.09 13.62 -0.63
N GLU A 303 -3.36 13.35 -0.88
CA GLU A 303 -3.79 12.46 -1.97
C GLU A 303 -3.89 13.26 -3.27
N SER A 304 -3.56 12.62 -4.39
CA SER A 304 -3.86 13.13 -5.74
C SER A 304 -4.08 11.94 -6.68
N PRO A 305 -5.29 11.77 -7.24
CA PRO A 305 -6.53 12.49 -6.94
C PRO A 305 -7.09 12.21 -5.53
N THR A 306 -7.85 13.17 -4.98
CA THR A 306 -8.48 13.05 -3.65
C THR A 306 -9.76 12.21 -3.64
N ASN A 307 -10.21 11.79 -2.45
CA ASN A 307 -11.49 11.11 -2.27
C ASN A 307 -12.45 11.92 -1.38
N PRO A 308 -13.75 12.03 -1.72
CA PRO A 308 -14.44 11.41 -2.85
C PRO A 308 -14.46 12.26 -4.12
N PHE A 309 -13.98 13.50 -4.06
CA PHE A 309 -14.20 14.54 -5.07
C PHE A 309 -13.20 14.54 -6.23
N LEU A 310 -12.17 13.69 -6.16
CA LEU A 310 -11.20 13.49 -7.25
C LEU A 310 -10.46 14.77 -7.65
N ARG A 311 -10.19 15.63 -6.66
CA ARG A 311 -9.40 16.83 -6.89
C ARG A 311 -7.95 16.45 -7.10
N CYS A 312 -7.29 17.13 -8.01
CA CYS A 312 -5.87 16.96 -8.25
C CYS A 312 -5.09 18.13 -7.67
N VAL A 313 -3.88 17.80 -7.23
CA VAL A 313 -2.87 18.75 -6.81
C VAL A 313 -1.81 18.80 -7.91
N ASP A 314 -1.36 20.00 -8.25
CA ASP A 314 -0.18 20.20 -9.11
C ASP A 314 1.07 19.79 -8.31
N ILE A 315 1.50 18.55 -8.53
CA ILE A 315 2.62 17.94 -7.78
C ILE A 315 3.92 18.69 -8.07
N GLU A 316 4.15 19.11 -9.32
CA GLU A 316 5.38 19.81 -9.68
C GLU A 316 5.47 21.17 -8.99
N PHE A 317 4.38 21.93 -9.04
CA PHE A 317 4.31 23.22 -8.36
C PHE A 317 4.47 23.09 -6.84
N VAL A 318 3.72 22.17 -6.22
CA VAL A 318 3.75 21.97 -4.76
C VAL A 318 5.11 21.46 -4.29
N SER A 319 5.73 20.54 -5.03
CA SER A 319 7.08 20.07 -4.72
C SER A 319 8.10 21.20 -4.73
N LYS A 320 8.11 22.04 -5.78
CA LYS A 320 8.99 23.21 -5.83
C LYS A 320 8.77 24.16 -4.65
N LEU A 321 7.51 24.41 -4.30
CA LEU A 321 7.16 25.29 -3.18
C LEU A 321 7.64 24.71 -1.84
N CYS A 322 7.35 23.44 -1.55
CA CYS A 322 7.78 22.76 -0.34
C CYS A 322 9.31 22.64 -0.22
N HIS A 323 9.99 22.27 -1.31
CA HIS A 323 11.45 22.13 -1.33
C HIS A 323 12.16 23.46 -1.07
N SER A 324 11.59 24.60 -1.50
CA SER A 324 12.13 25.93 -1.19
C SER A 324 12.22 26.25 0.31
N LYS A 325 11.53 25.46 1.15
CA LYS A 325 11.48 25.58 2.61
C LYS A 325 12.06 24.36 3.32
N GLY A 326 12.63 23.40 2.59
CA GLY A 326 13.15 22.14 3.14
C GLY A 326 12.06 21.15 3.59
N THR A 327 10.82 21.33 3.12
CA THR A 327 9.69 20.46 3.45
C THR A 327 9.61 19.26 2.49
N LEU A 328 9.49 18.05 3.04
CA LEU A 328 9.28 16.84 2.24
C LEU A 328 7.86 16.78 1.68
N VAL A 329 7.69 16.19 0.50
CA VAL A 329 6.40 15.98 -0.16
C VAL A 329 6.11 14.48 -0.29
N CYS A 330 4.99 14.06 0.30
CA CYS A 330 4.44 12.73 0.10
C CYS A 330 3.08 12.81 -0.62
N ILE A 331 2.98 12.06 -1.73
CA ILE A 331 1.74 11.91 -2.49
C ILE A 331 1.19 10.49 -2.28
N ASP A 332 -0.02 10.39 -1.71
CA ASP A 332 -0.80 9.16 -1.80
C ASP A 332 -1.45 9.10 -3.19
N ALA A 333 -0.85 8.28 -4.05
CA ALA A 333 -1.26 8.06 -5.42
C ALA A 333 -2.12 6.79 -5.57
N THR A 334 -2.81 6.37 -4.50
CA THR A 334 -3.68 5.18 -4.53
C THR A 334 -4.69 5.22 -5.68
N PHE A 335 -5.29 6.37 -5.96
CA PHE A 335 -6.25 6.50 -7.06
C PHE A 335 -5.60 6.51 -8.43
N ALA A 336 -4.49 7.23 -8.59
CA ALA A 336 -3.79 7.29 -9.86
C ALA A 336 -3.24 5.92 -10.27
N SER A 337 -2.66 5.18 -9.32
CA SER A 337 -1.78 4.03 -9.55
C SER A 337 -0.48 4.39 -10.30
N PRO A 338 0.58 3.56 -10.23
CA PRO A 338 1.81 3.80 -10.99
C PRO A 338 1.59 3.96 -12.49
N VAL A 339 0.48 3.48 -13.04
CA VAL A 339 0.26 3.47 -14.50
C VAL A 339 -0.14 4.85 -15.03
N ASN A 340 -0.91 5.63 -14.27
CA ASN A 340 -1.48 6.88 -14.79
C ASN A 340 -0.66 8.12 -14.40
N GLN A 341 0.09 8.08 -13.30
CA GLN A 341 0.88 9.21 -12.83
C GLN A 341 2.12 8.71 -12.10
N LYS A 342 3.25 9.38 -12.34
CA LYS A 342 4.54 9.11 -11.70
C LYS A 342 4.88 10.27 -10.77
N ALA A 343 4.35 10.25 -9.54
CA ALA A 343 4.49 11.37 -8.61
C ALA A 343 5.96 11.72 -8.33
N LEU A 344 6.84 10.72 -8.22
CA LEU A 344 8.27 10.94 -8.01
C LEU A 344 8.93 11.71 -9.15
N THR A 345 8.57 11.42 -10.42
CA THR A 345 9.12 12.17 -11.56
C THR A 345 8.58 13.59 -11.67
N LEU A 346 7.47 13.89 -11.01
CA LEU A 346 6.91 15.23 -10.90
C LEU A 346 7.51 16.00 -9.71
N GLY A 347 8.41 15.39 -8.93
CA GLY A 347 9.14 16.04 -7.84
C GLY A 347 8.69 15.68 -6.44
N ALA A 348 7.75 14.74 -6.25
CA ALA A 348 7.46 14.24 -4.91
C ALA A 348 8.66 13.45 -4.35
N ASP A 349 8.91 13.53 -3.03
CA ASP A 349 9.99 12.78 -2.39
C ASP A 349 9.59 11.32 -2.13
N ILE A 350 8.31 11.12 -1.82
CA ILE A 350 7.73 9.81 -1.51
C ILE A 350 6.39 9.68 -2.22
N VAL A 351 6.18 8.52 -2.84
CA VAL A 351 4.85 8.09 -3.30
C VAL A 351 4.36 6.92 -2.46
N LEU A 352 3.13 7.04 -1.97
CA LEU A 352 2.44 6.02 -1.18
C LEU A 352 1.31 5.40 -2.00
N HIS A 353 1.12 4.09 -1.86
CA HIS A 353 -0.11 3.44 -2.30
C HIS A 353 -0.69 2.50 -1.25
N SER A 354 -2.01 2.45 -1.22
CA SER A 354 -2.74 1.28 -0.73
C SER A 354 -2.76 0.20 -1.81
N ALA A 355 -1.80 -0.72 -1.76
CA ALA A 355 -1.69 -1.84 -2.69
C ALA A 355 -2.94 -2.74 -2.72
N THR A 356 -3.74 -2.70 -1.65
CA THR A 356 -5.08 -3.27 -1.53
C THR A 356 -6.00 -2.98 -2.74
N LYS A 357 -5.81 -1.82 -3.37
CA LYS A 357 -6.70 -1.32 -4.44
C LYS A 357 -6.25 -1.84 -5.80
N PHE A 358 -5.86 -0.94 -6.71
CA PHE A 358 -5.58 -1.28 -8.10
C PHE A 358 -4.38 -2.21 -8.29
N ILE A 359 -3.36 -2.05 -7.46
CA ILE A 359 -2.11 -2.82 -7.51
C ILE A 359 -2.42 -4.32 -7.34
N ALA A 360 -3.11 -4.71 -6.27
CA ALA A 360 -3.62 -6.07 -6.11
C ALA A 360 -4.74 -6.37 -7.11
N GLY A 361 -5.78 -5.54 -7.18
CA GLY A 361 -6.80 -5.54 -8.22
C GLY A 361 -7.89 -6.62 -8.11
N HIS A 362 -7.88 -7.46 -7.08
CA HIS A 362 -8.76 -8.63 -6.98
C HIS A 362 -9.60 -8.70 -5.68
N ASN A 363 -9.58 -7.63 -4.87
CA ASN A 363 -10.39 -7.48 -3.64
C ASN A 363 -10.17 -8.58 -2.57
N ASP A 364 -9.00 -9.21 -2.55
CA ASP A 364 -8.71 -10.41 -1.76
C ASP A 364 -7.45 -10.29 -0.89
N VAL A 365 -6.72 -9.17 -0.96
CA VAL A 365 -5.48 -8.97 -0.21
C VAL A 365 -5.31 -7.51 0.23
N LEU A 366 -4.82 -7.32 1.46
CA LEU A 366 -4.40 -6.01 1.96
C LEU A 366 -2.89 -5.85 1.79
N GLY A 367 -2.48 -4.62 1.49
CA GLY A 367 -1.08 -4.23 1.44
C GLY A 367 -0.94 -2.72 1.29
N GLY A 368 0.23 -2.20 1.64
CA GLY A 368 0.64 -0.82 1.39
C GLY A 368 2.08 -0.79 0.90
N CYS A 369 2.45 0.27 0.18
CA CYS A 369 3.84 0.50 -0.21
C CYS A 369 4.21 1.99 -0.15
N LEU A 370 5.50 2.22 0.04
CA LEU A 370 6.16 3.52 0.01
C LEU A 370 7.35 3.41 -0.94
N SER A 371 7.44 4.28 -1.93
CA SER A 371 8.55 4.33 -2.89
C SER A 371 9.17 5.73 -2.88
N GLY A 372 10.49 5.82 -2.98
CA GLY A 372 11.24 7.07 -2.94
C GLY A 372 12.75 6.84 -3.05
N SER A 373 13.55 7.78 -2.54
CA SER A 373 15.01 7.60 -2.45
C SER A 373 15.37 6.50 -1.44
N GLU A 374 16.52 5.85 -1.64
CA GLU A 374 17.01 4.83 -0.72
C GLU A 374 17.18 5.40 0.69
N GLU A 375 17.65 6.64 0.81
CA GLU A 375 17.82 7.31 2.11
C GLU A 375 16.51 7.43 2.90
N LEU A 376 15.45 7.95 2.27
CA LEU A 376 14.16 8.15 2.93
C LEU A 376 13.47 6.82 3.25
N ILE A 377 13.47 5.90 2.29
CA ILE A 377 12.84 4.59 2.48
C ILE A 377 13.58 3.77 3.54
N SER A 378 14.92 3.88 3.63
CA SER A 378 15.69 3.22 4.69
C SER A 378 15.34 3.75 6.09
N LYS A 379 15.13 5.07 6.28
CA LYS A 379 14.64 5.62 7.57
C LYS A 379 13.29 5.01 7.97
N ILE A 380 12.36 4.90 7.02
CA ILE A 380 11.05 4.28 7.30
C ILE A 380 11.20 2.76 7.53
N ARG A 381 12.10 2.09 6.81
CA ARG A 381 12.37 0.65 6.96
C ARG A 381 12.95 0.34 8.35
N GLN A 382 13.82 1.19 8.88
CA GLN A 382 14.33 1.04 10.25
C GLN A 382 13.20 1.11 11.28
N TYR A 383 12.29 2.09 11.17
CA TYR A 383 11.10 2.18 12.02
C TYR A 383 10.18 0.95 11.86
N HIS A 384 9.94 0.53 10.62
CA HIS A 384 9.15 -0.66 10.29
C HIS A 384 9.69 -1.93 10.96
N ASN A 385 11.02 -2.12 10.96
CA ASN A 385 11.67 -3.27 11.57
C ASN A 385 11.45 -3.37 13.08
N VAL A 386 11.16 -2.24 13.74
CA VAL A 386 10.83 -2.17 15.17
C VAL A 386 9.34 -2.43 15.40
N ILE A 387 8.45 -1.72 14.68
CA ILE A 387 7.01 -1.78 14.91
C ILE A 387 6.36 -3.05 14.33
N GLY A 388 6.93 -3.62 13.26
CA GLY A 388 6.57 -4.95 12.77
C GLY A 388 5.27 -5.05 11.98
N GLY A 389 4.90 -4.04 11.19
CA GLY A 389 3.75 -4.12 10.26
C GLY A 389 4.06 -4.87 8.97
N VAL A 390 4.59 -6.08 9.09
CA VAL A 390 5.18 -6.88 8.00
C VAL A 390 4.11 -7.40 7.04
N LEU A 391 4.41 -7.41 5.73
CA LEU A 391 3.59 -8.05 4.71
C LEU A 391 3.86 -9.56 4.67
N ASN A 392 2.81 -10.38 4.73
CA ASN A 392 2.94 -11.83 4.63
C ASN A 392 3.42 -12.26 3.21
N PRO A 393 4.30 -13.26 3.06
CA PRO A 393 4.80 -13.71 1.74
C PRO A 393 3.70 -14.17 0.78
N ASN A 394 2.62 -14.77 1.28
CA ASN A 394 1.48 -15.16 0.44
C ASN A 394 0.74 -13.92 -0.09
N ALA A 395 0.59 -12.88 0.75
CA ALA A 395 0.02 -11.60 0.33
C ALA A 395 0.92 -10.90 -0.71
N ALA A 396 2.24 -10.90 -0.51
CA ALA A 396 3.20 -10.37 -1.48
C ALA A 396 3.07 -11.09 -2.83
N TYR A 397 2.94 -12.42 -2.83
CA TYR A 397 2.74 -13.20 -4.05
C TYR A 397 1.39 -12.89 -4.74
N MET A 398 0.30 -12.74 -3.99
CA MET A 398 -1.00 -12.34 -4.54
C MET A 398 -0.92 -10.98 -5.23
N ILE A 399 -0.20 -10.03 -4.62
CA ILE A 399 0.03 -8.70 -5.20
C ILE A 399 0.90 -8.82 -6.47
N LEU A 400 2.02 -9.54 -6.43
CA LEU A 400 2.86 -9.81 -7.60
C LEU A 400 2.05 -10.38 -8.77
N ARG A 401 1.16 -11.34 -8.48
CA ARG A 401 0.25 -11.95 -9.46
C ARG A 401 -0.73 -10.92 -10.02
N GLY A 402 -1.32 -10.09 -9.16
CA GLY A 402 -2.24 -9.03 -9.56
C GLY A 402 -1.57 -7.98 -10.47
N MET A 403 -0.31 -7.64 -10.21
CA MET A 403 0.43 -6.64 -10.96
C MET A 403 0.71 -7.05 -12.41
N LYS A 404 0.74 -8.36 -12.73
CA LYS A 404 0.94 -8.85 -14.10
C LYS A 404 -0.11 -8.33 -15.09
N THR A 405 -1.33 -8.06 -14.61
CA THR A 405 -2.44 -7.53 -15.42
C THR A 405 -2.75 -6.07 -15.12
N LEU A 406 -1.90 -5.37 -14.36
CA LEU A 406 -2.16 -4.02 -13.89
C LEU A 406 -2.47 -3.04 -15.04
N HIS A 407 -1.58 -2.96 -16.02
CA HIS A 407 -1.75 -2.05 -17.15
C HIS A 407 -3.03 -2.33 -17.95
N LEU A 408 -3.36 -3.60 -18.23
CA LEU A 408 -4.60 -3.98 -18.94
C LEU A 408 -5.85 -3.59 -18.15
N ARG A 409 -5.85 -3.88 -16.84
CA ARG A 409 -6.98 -3.57 -15.96
C ARG A 409 -7.19 -2.06 -15.86
N VAL A 410 -6.12 -1.31 -15.61
CA VAL A 410 -6.18 0.16 -15.48
C VAL A 410 -6.63 0.79 -16.80
N GLN A 411 -6.09 0.36 -17.94
CA GLN A 411 -6.52 0.85 -19.25
C GLN A 411 -8.03 0.65 -19.48
N GLN A 412 -8.55 -0.55 -19.21
CA GLN A 412 -9.98 -0.83 -19.33
C GLN A 412 -10.82 0.00 -18.34
N GLN A 413 -10.33 0.18 -17.11
CA GLN A 413 -11.00 0.98 -16.09
C GLN A 413 -11.10 2.44 -16.51
N ASN A 414 -10.00 3.03 -17.00
CA ASN A 414 -9.98 4.39 -17.54
C ASN A 414 -10.97 4.55 -18.69
N HIS A 415 -10.93 3.65 -19.68
CA HIS A 415 -11.84 3.73 -20.82
C HIS A 415 -13.31 3.65 -20.41
N THR A 416 -13.64 2.69 -19.55
CA THR A 416 -15.02 2.48 -19.07
C THR A 416 -15.51 3.67 -18.26
N ALA A 417 -14.67 4.19 -17.36
CA ALA A 417 -15.05 5.29 -16.49
C ALA A 417 -15.20 6.61 -17.25
N LEU A 418 -14.39 6.88 -18.28
CA LEU A 418 -14.51 8.10 -19.09
C LEU A 418 -15.84 8.08 -19.86
N ARG A 419 -16.13 6.96 -20.49
CA ARG A 419 -17.39 6.78 -21.20
C ARG A 419 -18.59 6.93 -20.26
N MET A 420 -18.50 6.37 -19.04
CA MET A 420 -19.58 6.50 -18.07
C MET A 420 -19.70 7.90 -17.51
N ALA A 421 -18.59 8.59 -17.30
CA ALA A 421 -18.56 9.99 -16.88
C ALA A 421 -19.28 10.90 -17.88
N GLN A 422 -18.92 10.80 -19.16
CA GLN A 422 -19.54 11.56 -20.24
C GLN A 422 -21.04 11.25 -20.34
N PHE A 423 -21.39 9.96 -20.28
CA PHE A 423 -22.80 9.55 -20.28
C PHE A 423 -23.59 10.13 -19.10
N LEU A 424 -23.00 10.15 -17.90
CA LEU A 424 -23.64 10.70 -16.70
C LEU A 424 -23.76 12.22 -16.77
N GLU A 425 -22.73 12.93 -17.26
CA GLU A 425 -22.77 14.39 -17.42
C GLU A 425 -23.94 14.86 -18.31
N GLU A 426 -24.26 14.09 -19.35
CA GLU A 426 -25.38 14.37 -20.25
C GLU A 426 -26.75 13.87 -19.72
N HIS A 427 -26.77 13.08 -18.65
CA HIS A 427 -27.99 12.41 -18.21
C HIS A 427 -28.95 13.38 -17.49
N PRO A 428 -30.23 13.48 -17.88
CA PRO A 428 -31.16 14.52 -17.41
C PRO A 428 -31.54 14.43 -15.93
N LYS A 429 -31.20 13.34 -15.24
CA LYS A 429 -31.40 13.18 -13.79
C LYS A 429 -30.18 13.61 -12.96
N GLU A 430 -29.07 13.94 -13.59
CA GLU A 430 -27.92 14.50 -12.89
C GLU A 430 -28.14 16.01 -12.75
N THR A 431 -28.04 16.52 -11.52
CA THR A 431 -28.19 17.96 -11.25
C THR A 431 -26.97 18.72 -11.77
N PRO A 432 -27.13 19.73 -12.67
CA PRO A 432 -26.00 20.40 -13.34
C PRO A 432 -25.02 21.12 -12.41
N HIS A 433 -25.44 21.49 -11.20
CA HIS A 433 -24.66 22.38 -10.33
C HIS A 433 -23.49 21.72 -9.57
N GLU A 434 -23.46 20.39 -9.42
CA GLU A 434 -22.31 19.70 -8.80
C GLU A 434 -21.39 19.04 -9.84
N CYS A 435 -21.91 18.62 -11.00
CA CYS A 435 -21.10 17.98 -12.04
C CYS A 435 -20.38 19.00 -12.95
N SER A 436 -21.08 19.99 -13.52
CA SER A 436 -20.58 20.71 -14.71
C SER A 436 -19.31 21.57 -14.50
N VAL A 437 -19.03 22.01 -13.27
CA VAL A 437 -17.79 22.77 -12.95
C VAL A 437 -16.63 21.80 -12.61
N GLN A 438 -16.93 20.61 -12.11
CA GLN A 438 -15.95 19.61 -11.67
C GLN A 438 -15.44 18.72 -12.82
N TRP A 439 -16.26 18.50 -13.85
CA TRP A 439 -15.88 17.72 -15.04
C TRP A 439 -15.20 18.57 -16.12
N LYS A 440 -15.64 19.82 -16.34
CA LYS A 440 -15.06 20.70 -17.36
C LYS A 440 -13.61 21.10 -17.08
N CYS A 441 -13.20 21.27 -15.82
CA CYS A 441 -11.79 21.52 -15.52
C CYS A 441 -10.86 20.34 -15.84
N ASN A 442 -11.38 19.12 -16.01
CA ASN A 442 -10.58 17.91 -16.27
C ASN A 442 -10.62 17.42 -17.73
N VAL A 443 -11.49 17.99 -18.57
CA VAL A 443 -11.59 17.66 -20.01
C VAL A 443 -11.01 18.78 -20.89
N VAL A 444 -10.88 20.01 -20.40
CA VAL A 444 -10.40 21.16 -21.19
C VAL A 444 -8.87 21.19 -21.38
N CYS A 445 -8.11 20.29 -20.76
CA CYS A 445 -6.68 20.12 -21.06
C CYS A 445 -6.47 18.86 -21.93
N SER A 446 -7.06 18.85 -23.13
CA SER A 446 -6.82 17.84 -24.18
C SER A 446 -5.60 18.20 -25.02
#